data_AF-A0A926X4F0-F1
#
_entry.id   AF-A0A926X4F0-F1
#
_cell.length_a   1.000
_cell.length_b   1.000
_cell.length_c   1.000
_cell.angle_alpha   90.00
_cell.angle_beta   90.00
_cell.angle_gamma   90.00
#
_symmetry.space_group_name_H-M   'P 1'
#
loop_
_entity.id
_entity.type
_entity.pdbx_description
1 polymer ?
#
loop_
_entity_poly.entity_id
_entity_poly.type
_entity_poly.pdbx_seq_one_letter_code
_entity_poly.pdbx_strand_id
1 'polypeptide(L)'
;MPKIVSVHSFRHGTGQSNLTANLAVSIAQQGQHVGVINTQPAGVHTLFGVDNDKIDHILNYYLWGSLASGGVTKDASPSFKIEQGEVTVMGGGVYLSPTSIRVSDVPRLLRQGHDMGSLSQGFLELSRRLNLDCLFIETDPGLGEDTLLSIALCDVLLLILSLDHQNFQGVAVTVDIARKLGVPKILLVANQVLSSFETEEVREQLERTYGESVAAVLPFAEEMLELASSGIFCLQYPEHPLTHEFRAIAQQILALESREQVTAATQQATTREPQPTIDLNMFDVLTLPEAQRRVVNCIIRRGKATLSEIATSIGQDEAILYPILGTLVEQGFVQTLENEGQLQYRPYMSVKQKRKSSPNLWQALDGE
;
A
#
# COMPACT_ATOMS: atom_id res chain seq x y z
N MET A 1 3.50 -13.41 6.81
CA MET A 1 3.19 -11.96 6.96
C MET A 1 1.69 -11.77 6.76
N PRO A 2 1.06 -10.69 7.26
CA PRO A 2 -0.28 -10.39 6.78
C PRO A 2 -0.23 -10.18 5.27
N LYS A 3 -1.36 -10.39 4.62
CA LYS A 3 -1.57 -9.96 3.23
C LYS A 3 -1.77 -8.44 3.21
N ILE A 4 -0.94 -7.72 2.46
CA ILE A 4 -1.08 -6.27 2.32
C ILE A 4 -1.93 -5.97 1.09
N VAL A 5 -3.07 -5.33 1.29
CA VAL A 5 -4.01 -4.96 0.23
C VAL A 5 -4.08 -3.44 0.12
N SER A 6 -3.57 -2.89 -0.97
CA SER A 6 -3.73 -1.47 -1.27
C SER A 6 -5.04 -1.27 -2.01
N VAL A 7 -5.88 -0.35 -1.52
CA VAL A 7 -7.13 0.02 -2.16
C VAL A 7 -6.95 1.41 -2.74
N HIS A 8 -7.16 1.52 -4.05
CA HIS A 8 -6.89 2.75 -4.78
C HIS A 8 -7.94 3.01 -5.84
N SER A 9 -8.19 4.29 -6.08
CA SER A 9 -9.00 4.79 -7.18
C SER A 9 -8.36 6.04 -7.73
N PHE A 10 -8.43 6.25 -9.05
CA PHE A 10 -7.81 7.44 -9.65
C PHE A 10 -8.60 8.71 -9.34
N ARG A 11 -9.90 8.59 -9.06
CA ARG A 11 -10.82 9.71 -8.84
C ARG A 11 -11.52 9.60 -7.49
N HIS A 12 -11.83 10.77 -6.91
CA HIS A 12 -12.69 10.89 -5.75
C HIS A 12 -14.11 10.41 -6.07
N GLY A 13 -14.83 9.95 -5.04
CA GLY A 13 -16.26 9.61 -5.15
C GLY A 13 -16.58 8.23 -5.74
N THR A 14 -15.57 7.42 -6.07
CA THR A 14 -15.72 6.05 -6.60
C THR A 14 -16.13 5.01 -5.55
N GLY A 15 -16.28 5.41 -4.28
CA GLY A 15 -16.69 4.54 -3.17
C GLY A 15 -15.54 3.80 -2.47
N GLN A 16 -14.30 4.27 -2.62
CA GLN A 16 -13.11 3.62 -2.06
C GLN A 16 -13.18 3.33 -0.54
N SER A 17 -13.54 4.32 0.26
CA SER A 17 -13.64 4.15 1.72
C SER A 17 -14.74 3.17 2.11
N ASN A 18 -15.90 3.24 1.44
CA ASN A 18 -17.00 2.31 1.64
C ASN A 18 -16.57 0.88 1.32
N LEU A 19 -15.93 0.66 0.18
CA LEU A 19 -15.47 -0.68 -0.20
C LEU A 19 -14.44 -1.19 0.82
N THR A 20 -13.45 -0.37 1.19
CA THR A 20 -12.41 -0.74 2.17
C THR A 20 -13.02 -1.16 3.50
N ALA A 21 -13.97 -0.39 4.04
CA ALA A 21 -14.62 -0.69 5.31
C ALA A 21 -15.39 -2.01 5.28
N ASN A 22 -16.20 -2.20 4.22
CA ASN A 22 -17.03 -3.39 4.06
C ASN A 22 -16.21 -4.64 3.80
N LEU A 23 -15.10 -4.55 3.04
CA LEU A 23 -14.18 -5.66 2.85
C LEU A 23 -13.46 -6.01 4.14
N ALA A 24 -13.01 -5.02 4.91
CA ALA A 24 -12.36 -5.27 6.20
C ALA A 24 -13.30 -6.02 7.16
N VAL A 25 -14.55 -5.59 7.26
CA VAL A 25 -15.57 -6.30 8.06
C VAL A 25 -15.89 -7.68 7.49
N SER A 26 -16.04 -7.83 6.17
CA SER A 26 -16.33 -9.12 5.53
C SER A 26 -15.21 -10.15 5.72
N ILE A 27 -13.95 -9.70 5.77
CA ILE A 27 -12.80 -10.55 6.09
C ILE A 27 -12.79 -10.88 7.59
N ALA A 28 -13.04 -9.91 8.47
CA ALA A 28 -13.09 -10.14 9.92
C ALA A 28 -14.23 -11.10 10.33
N GLN A 29 -15.37 -11.07 9.64
CA GLN A 29 -16.46 -12.05 9.82
C GLN A 29 -16.02 -13.50 9.56
N GLN A 30 -14.93 -13.71 8.82
CA GLN A 30 -14.33 -15.03 8.57
C GLN A 30 -13.23 -15.39 9.60
N GLY A 31 -13.20 -14.70 10.74
CA GLY A 31 -12.29 -15.00 11.85
C GLY A 31 -10.88 -14.41 11.72
N GLN A 32 -10.66 -13.49 10.79
CA GLN A 32 -9.36 -12.87 10.55
C GLN A 32 -9.19 -11.58 11.38
N HIS A 33 -7.95 -11.25 11.74
CA HIS A 33 -7.59 -9.95 12.29
C HIS A 33 -7.18 -9.00 11.18
N VAL A 34 -7.92 -7.91 11.01
CA VAL A 34 -7.76 -6.98 9.90
C VAL A 34 -7.30 -5.63 10.39
N GLY A 35 -6.20 -5.14 9.83
CA GLY A 35 -5.75 -3.77 10.01
C GLY A 35 -6.24 -2.88 8.88
N VAL A 36 -6.63 -1.64 9.20
CA VAL A 36 -6.96 -0.63 8.18
C VAL A 36 -6.17 0.65 8.43
N ILE A 37 -5.47 1.12 7.40
CA ILE A 37 -4.69 2.36 7.39
C ILE A 37 -5.28 3.25 6.30
N ASN A 38 -5.56 4.52 6.62
CA ASN A 38 -5.91 5.53 5.63
C ASN A 38 -4.82 6.60 5.53
N THR A 39 -4.34 6.87 4.33
CA THR A 39 -3.34 7.92 4.11
C THR A 39 -3.92 9.34 4.18
N GLN A 40 -5.25 9.48 4.25
CA GLN A 40 -5.94 10.77 4.29
C GLN A 40 -6.61 11.09 5.63
N PRO A 41 -6.72 12.38 6.02
CA PRO A 41 -7.45 12.78 7.22
C PRO A 41 -8.96 12.53 7.18
N ALA A 42 -9.55 12.29 6.01
CA ALA A 42 -10.95 11.85 5.86
C ALA A 42 -10.94 10.50 5.12
N GLY A 43 -11.85 9.58 5.43
CA GLY A 43 -11.93 8.28 4.76
C GLY A 43 -12.53 7.19 5.63
N VAL A 44 -12.01 5.96 5.51
CA VAL A 44 -12.59 4.75 6.14
C VAL A 44 -12.88 4.87 7.63
N HIS A 45 -12.03 5.56 8.40
CA HIS A 45 -12.20 5.72 9.85
C HIS A 45 -13.51 6.42 10.24
N THR A 46 -14.03 7.32 9.39
CA THR A 46 -15.30 8.00 9.62
C THR A 46 -16.46 6.99 9.64
N LEU A 47 -16.41 5.97 8.78
CA LEU A 47 -17.44 4.94 8.69
C LEU A 47 -17.44 4.01 9.92
N PHE A 48 -16.30 3.91 10.60
CA PHE A 48 -16.16 3.20 11.87
C PHE A 48 -16.50 4.09 13.09
N GLY A 49 -16.92 5.35 12.88
CA GLY A 49 -17.24 6.28 13.96
C GLY A 49 -16.02 6.68 14.80
N VAL A 50 -14.82 6.60 14.23
CA VAL A 50 -13.58 6.96 14.91
C VAL A 50 -13.25 8.44 14.68
N ASP A 51 -13.13 9.20 15.77
CA ASP A 51 -12.69 10.60 15.72
C ASP A 51 -11.20 10.68 15.34
N ASN A 52 -10.86 11.56 14.39
CA ASN A 52 -9.47 11.81 13.97
C ASN A 52 -8.51 12.14 15.13
N ASP A 53 -8.99 12.83 16.17
CA ASP A 53 -8.19 13.19 17.33
C ASP A 53 -7.83 11.99 18.22
N LYS A 54 -8.57 10.87 18.07
CA LYS A 54 -8.31 9.58 18.72
C LYS A 54 -7.57 8.61 17.80
N ILE A 55 -7.37 8.97 16.54
CA ILE A 55 -6.58 8.15 15.62
C ILE A 55 -5.12 8.41 15.89
N ASP A 56 -4.53 7.43 16.55
CA ASP A 56 -3.21 7.51 17.13
C ASP A 56 -2.09 7.95 16.18
N HIS A 57 -1.26 8.85 16.70
CA HIS A 57 0.13 9.06 16.26
C HIS A 57 1.02 7.80 16.37
N ILE A 58 0.49 6.69 16.90
CA ILE A 58 1.17 5.39 17.09
C ILE A 58 1.63 4.81 15.77
N LEU A 59 0.86 4.93 14.68
CA LEU A 59 1.32 4.41 13.39
C LEU A 59 2.49 5.23 12.87
N ASN A 60 2.40 6.56 12.94
CA ASN A 60 3.55 7.42 12.64
C ASN A 60 4.75 7.10 13.56
N TYR A 61 4.53 6.68 14.80
CA TYR A 61 5.59 6.20 15.68
C TYR A 61 6.23 4.89 15.17
N TYR A 62 5.45 3.90 14.74
CA TYR A 62 6.03 2.65 14.19
C TYR A 62 6.76 2.87 12.87
N LEU A 63 6.28 3.80 12.04
CA LEU A 63 6.90 4.08 10.75
C LEU A 63 8.15 4.96 10.88
N TRP A 64 8.16 5.89 11.84
CA TRP A 64 9.14 6.99 11.90
C TRP A 64 9.93 7.10 13.22
N GLY A 65 9.65 6.25 14.21
CA GLY A 65 10.49 6.08 15.41
C GLY A 65 10.46 7.21 16.45
N SER A 66 9.49 8.13 16.44
CA SER A 66 9.44 9.22 17.42
C SER A 66 8.03 9.65 17.86
N LEU A 67 7.87 9.82 19.18
CA LEU A 67 6.71 10.41 19.84
C LEU A 67 6.88 11.93 19.95
N ALA A 68 5.85 12.69 19.62
CA ALA A 68 5.67 13.99 20.26
C ALA A 68 5.25 13.73 21.73
N SER A 69 6.22 13.66 22.64
CA SER A 69 6.07 13.76 24.10
C SER A 69 4.77 13.17 24.71
N GLY A 70 4.70 11.85 24.87
CA GLY A 70 3.64 11.18 25.63
C GLY A 70 3.62 9.68 25.35
N GLY A 71 3.92 8.85 26.36
CA GLY A 71 4.13 7.41 26.19
C GLY A 71 2.97 6.70 25.49
N VAL A 72 3.29 5.87 24.50
CA VAL A 72 2.32 4.98 23.84
C VAL A 72 1.87 3.91 24.83
N THR A 73 0.67 4.03 25.36
CA THR A 73 -0.02 2.93 26.04
C THR A 73 -0.62 1.98 25.00
N LYS A 74 -0.64 0.67 25.32
CA LYS A 74 -1.07 -0.44 24.44
C LYS A 74 -2.53 -0.36 23.92
N ASP A 75 -3.30 0.67 24.26
CA ASP A 75 -4.78 0.63 24.27
C ASP A 75 -5.48 1.65 23.35
N ALA A 76 -4.79 2.36 22.45
CA ALA A 76 -5.39 3.55 21.84
C ALA A 76 -5.96 3.39 20.42
N SER A 77 -5.58 2.35 19.66
CA SER A 77 -6.11 2.19 18.30
C SER A 77 -7.47 1.49 18.36
N PRO A 78 -8.56 2.12 17.89
CA PRO A 78 -9.91 1.59 18.07
C PRO A 78 -10.05 0.26 17.32
N SER A 79 -10.33 -0.78 18.10
CA SER A 79 -10.59 -2.11 17.59
C SER A 79 -12.08 -2.46 17.71
N PHE A 80 -12.61 -3.06 16.65
CA PHE A 80 -14.00 -3.40 16.48
C PHE A 80 -14.09 -4.92 16.41
N LYS A 81 -14.68 -5.53 17.44
CA LYS A 81 -14.93 -6.98 17.44
C LYS A 81 -16.05 -7.30 16.45
N ILE A 82 -15.74 -8.14 15.47
CA ILE A 82 -16.68 -8.57 14.43
C ILE A 82 -16.85 -10.07 14.57
N GLU A 83 -17.85 -10.49 15.35
CA GLU A 83 -18.17 -11.90 15.62
C GLU A 83 -16.95 -12.79 15.92
N GLN A 84 -16.37 -13.40 14.89
CA GLN A 84 -15.25 -14.34 14.94
C GLN A 84 -13.87 -13.68 14.83
N GLY A 85 -13.79 -12.42 14.38
CA GLY A 85 -12.55 -11.67 14.15
C GLY A 85 -12.60 -10.24 14.66
N GLU A 86 -11.67 -9.41 14.18
CA GLU A 86 -11.49 -8.04 14.66
C GLU A 86 -10.99 -7.13 13.56
N VAL A 87 -11.50 -5.89 13.52
CA VAL A 87 -10.97 -4.82 12.67
C VAL A 87 -10.31 -3.78 13.55
N THR A 88 -9.02 -3.52 13.35
CA THR A 88 -8.30 -2.42 13.99
C THR A 88 -8.08 -1.28 13.00
N VAL A 89 -8.66 -0.11 13.29
CA VAL A 89 -8.47 1.09 12.48
C VAL A 89 -7.28 1.87 13.04
N MET A 90 -6.21 1.98 12.25
CA MET A 90 -4.89 2.45 12.71
C MET A 90 -4.48 3.82 12.15
N GLY A 91 -5.39 4.55 11.52
CA GLY A 91 -4.98 5.76 10.83
C GLY A 91 -6.03 6.46 10.00
N GLY A 92 -6.12 7.77 10.17
CA GLY A 92 -6.55 8.76 9.18
C GLY A 92 -5.42 9.78 9.06
N GLY A 93 -4.86 9.96 7.87
CA GLY A 93 -3.79 10.92 7.60
C GLY A 93 -2.40 10.35 7.85
N VAL A 94 -2.20 9.08 7.53
CA VAL A 94 -0.93 8.37 7.68
C VAL A 94 -0.04 8.69 6.50
N TYR A 95 1.13 9.25 6.78
CA TYR A 95 2.11 9.57 5.76
C TYR A 95 3.02 8.36 5.52
N LEU A 96 3.09 7.90 4.27
CA LEU A 96 3.98 6.80 3.86
C LEU A 96 5.31 7.34 3.33
N SER A 97 5.29 8.57 2.81
CA SER A 97 6.44 9.34 2.38
C SER A 97 6.66 10.53 3.32
N PRO A 98 7.93 10.88 3.61
CA PRO A 98 8.25 12.10 4.34
C PRO A 98 7.84 13.39 3.63
N THR A 99 7.64 13.35 2.30
CA THR A 99 7.25 14.53 1.50
C THR A 99 5.80 14.95 1.73
N SER A 100 4.95 14.03 2.19
CA SER A 100 3.54 14.27 2.50
C SER A 100 3.32 14.83 3.91
N ILE A 101 4.36 14.85 4.74
CA ILE A 101 4.27 15.29 6.14
C ILE A 101 4.02 16.80 6.21
N ARG A 102 3.11 17.22 7.11
CA ARG A 102 2.79 18.64 7.34
C ARG A 102 4.05 19.44 7.68
N VAL A 103 4.11 20.68 7.18
CA VAL A 103 5.26 21.60 7.36
C VAL A 103 5.66 21.78 8.83
N SER A 104 4.72 21.61 9.77
CA SER A 104 4.95 21.65 11.22
C SER A 104 5.90 20.57 11.75
N ASP A 105 5.98 19.41 11.08
CA ASP A 105 6.74 18.24 11.54
C ASP A 105 8.09 18.07 10.81
N VAL A 106 8.29 18.81 9.72
CA VAL A 106 9.51 18.86 8.88
C VAL A 106 10.82 19.12 9.65
N PRO A 107 10.88 20.02 10.66
CA PRO A 107 12.14 20.32 11.37
C PRO A 107 12.71 19.14 12.18
N ARG A 108 11.87 18.15 12.52
CA ARG A 108 12.27 16.94 13.28
C ARG A 108 12.82 15.86 12.35
N LEU A 109 12.24 15.73 11.16
CA LEU A 109 12.59 14.73 10.15
C LEU A 109 13.92 15.01 9.43
N LEU A 110 14.24 16.28 9.18
CA LEU A 110 15.48 16.69 8.50
C LEU A 110 16.76 16.37 9.29
N ARG A 111 16.68 15.99 10.57
CA ARG A 111 17.86 15.74 11.42
C ARG A 111 18.35 14.29 11.43
N GLN A 112 17.58 13.33 10.91
CA GLN A 112 17.86 11.90 11.12
C GLN A 112 18.13 11.07 9.86
N GLY A 113 17.96 11.63 8.65
CA GLY A 113 18.07 10.86 7.41
C GLY A 113 16.90 9.88 7.23
N HIS A 114 16.57 9.55 5.98
CA HIS A 114 15.35 8.83 5.62
C HIS A 114 15.68 7.40 5.17
N ASP A 115 15.01 6.39 5.74
CA ASP A 115 15.21 4.97 5.41
C ASP A 115 13.88 4.34 5.00
N MET A 116 13.67 4.11 3.70
CA MET A 116 12.47 3.42 3.20
C MET A 116 12.37 1.96 3.67
N GLY A 117 13.50 1.35 4.09
CA GLY A 117 13.52 0.06 4.75
C GLY A 117 12.77 0.07 6.07
N SER A 118 12.58 1.23 6.70
CA SER A 118 11.80 1.35 7.95
C SER A 118 10.30 1.21 7.73
N LEU A 119 9.77 1.52 6.54
CA LEU A 119 8.32 1.50 6.30
C LEU A 119 7.78 0.08 6.20
N SER A 120 8.40 -0.78 5.37
CA SER A 120 8.02 -2.20 5.27
C SER A 120 8.31 -2.97 6.56
N GLN A 121 9.40 -2.64 7.26
CA GLN A 121 9.68 -3.20 8.58
C GLN A 121 8.69 -2.71 9.64
N GLY A 122 8.27 -1.44 9.58
CA GLY A 122 7.25 -0.85 10.45
C GLY A 122 5.90 -1.53 10.26
N PHE A 123 5.48 -1.77 9.02
CA PHE A 123 4.28 -2.57 8.73
C PHE A 123 4.42 -4.01 9.22
N LEU A 124 5.57 -4.65 9.04
CA LEU A 124 5.82 -6.00 9.55
C LEU A 124 5.73 -6.07 11.08
N GLU A 125 6.33 -5.11 11.78
CA GLU A 125 6.32 -5.04 13.25
C GLU A 125 4.91 -4.76 13.78
N LEU A 126 4.24 -3.76 13.22
CA LEU A 126 2.85 -3.43 13.53
C LEU A 126 1.95 -4.66 13.38
N SER A 127 2.08 -5.33 12.23
CA SER A 127 1.25 -6.49 11.91
C SER A 127 1.51 -7.67 12.83
N ARG A 128 2.78 -7.92 13.21
CA ARG A 128 3.13 -8.96 14.18
C ARG A 128 2.55 -8.63 15.56
N ARG A 129 2.64 -7.37 15.99
CA ARG A 129 2.17 -6.95 17.31
C ARG A 129 0.66 -7.00 17.45
N LEU A 130 -0.07 -6.67 16.38
CA LEU A 130 -1.52 -6.71 16.33
C LEU A 130 -2.05 -8.06 15.83
N ASN A 131 -1.17 -9.03 15.57
CA ASN A 131 -1.51 -10.35 15.04
C ASN A 131 -2.39 -10.30 13.79
N LEU A 132 -2.09 -9.38 12.87
CA LEU A 132 -2.89 -9.16 11.67
C LEU A 132 -2.68 -10.29 10.65
N ASP A 133 -3.78 -10.72 10.06
CA ASP A 133 -3.82 -11.62 8.91
C ASP A 133 -3.91 -10.83 7.59
N CYS A 134 -4.54 -9.65 7.63
CA CYS A 134 -4.70 -8.76 6.48
C CYS A 134 -4.49 -7.29 6.89
N LEU A 135 -3.87 -6.51 6.02
CA LEU A 135 -3.67 -5.07 6.20
C LEU A 135 -4.15 -4.32 4.97
N PHE A 136 -5.23 -3.54 5.11
CA PHE A 136 -5.69 -2.61 4.10
C PHE A 136 -4.97 -1.27 4.20
N ILE A 137 -4.52 -0.76 3.05
CA ILE A 137 -3.99 0.60 2.89
C ILE A 137 -4.89 1.35 1.92
N GLU A 138 -5.76 2.19 2.45
CA GLU A 138 -6.57 3.13 1.68
C GLU A 138 -5.72 4.34 1.28
N THR A 139 -5.71 4.66 -0.02
CA THR A 139 -4.87 5.73 -0.60
C THR A 139 -5.66 6.96 -1.03
N ASP A 140 -5.00 8.11 -1.21
CA ASP A 140 -5.60 9.28 -1.86
C ASP A 140 -5.82 9.01 -3.36
N PRO A 141 -6.88 9.54 -3.99
CA PRO A 141 -6.98 9.57 -5.42
C PRO A 141 -5.77 10.15 -6.17
N GLY A 142 -5.47 9.56 -7.32
CA GLY A 142 -4.34 9.94 -8.16
C GLY A 142 -3.02 9.28 -7.77
N LEU A 143 -1.92 9.70 -8.39
CA LEU A 143 -0.64 8.98 -8.36
C LEU A 143 0.44 9.77 -7.62
N GLY A 144 0.17 10.08 -6.35
CA GLY A 144 1.13 10.68 -5.43
C GLY A 144 2.20 9.69 -4.96
N GLU A 145 3.23 10.18 -4.27
CA GLU A 145 4.32 9.33 -3.77
C GLU A 145 3.83 8.29 -2.75
N ASP A 146 2.93 8.67 -1.84
CA ASP A 146 2.29 7.74 -0.90
C ASP A 146 1.53 6.62 -1.63
N THR A 147 0.84 6.96 -2.72
CA THR A 147 0.14 5.99 -3.56
C THR A 147 1.14 5.03 -4.20
N LEU A 148 2.23 5.53 -4.79
CA LEU A 148 3.26 4.67 -5.38
C LEU A 148 3.91 3.74 -4.36
N LEU A 149 4.17 4.24 -3.16
CA LEU A 149 4.71 3.44 -2.05
C LEU A 149 3.74 2.35 -1.61
N SER A 150 2.46 2.70 -1.44
CA SER A 150 1.40 1.75 -1.15
C SER A 150 1.36 0.63 -2.20
N ILE A 151 1.34 1.01 -3.49
CA ILE A 151 1.36 0.07 -4.62
C ILE A 151 2.62 -0.81 -4.60
N ALA A 152 3.80 -0.25 -4.36
CA ALA A 152 5.06 -1.00 -4.38
C ALA A 152 5.13 -2.07 -3.26
N LEU A 153 4.51 -1.80 -2.12
CA LEU A 153 4.55 -2.65 -0.94
C LEU A 153 3.50 -3.78 -0.96
N CYS A 154 2.35 -3.54 -1.60
CA CYS A 154 1.21 -4.44 -1.53
C CYS A 154 1.43 -5.80 -2.20
N ASP A 155 0.66 -6.79 -1.73
CA ASP A 155 0.47 -8.09 -2.36
C ASP A 155 -0.66 -8.05 -3.39
N VAL A 156 -1.70 -7.28 -3.05
CA VAL A 156 -2.90 -7.12 -3.85
C VAL A 156 -3.16 -5.63 -4.01
N LEU A 157 -3.28 -5.18 -5.25
CA LEU A 157 -3.80 -3.86 -5.57
C LEU A 157 -5.26 -4.01 -6.03
N LEU A 158 -6.18 -3.51 -5.21
CA LEU A 158 -7.60 -3.42 -5.54
C LEU A 158 -7.88 -2.05 -6.16
N LEU A 159 -8.04 -2.01 -7.48
CA LEU A 159 -8.32 -0.78 -8.24
C LEU A 159 -9.81 -0.60 -8.45
N ILE A 160 -10.34 0.49 -7.89
CA ILE A 160 -11.74 0.84 -8.00
C ILE A 160 -11.92 1.88 -9.10
N LEU A 161 -12.89 1.62 -9.97
CA LEU A 161 -13.19 2.48 -11.10
C LEU A 161 -14.70 2.71 -11.26
N SER A 162 -15.03 3.86 -11.82
CA SER A 162 -16.35 4.22 -12.31
C SER A 162 -16.37 4.15 -13.84
N LEU A 163 -17.54 3.92 -14.43
CA LEU A 163 -17.71 3.84 -15.89
C LEU A 163 -17.71 5.24 -16.54
N ASP A 164 -16.62 6.01 -16.38
CA ASP A 164 -16.40 7.32 -17.00
C ASP A 164 -15.05 7.42 -17.69
N HIS A 165 -14.99 8.09 -18.85
CA HIS A 165 -13.80 8.15 -19.72
C HIS A 165 -12.52 8.61 -19.01
N GLN A 166 -12.60 9.57 -18.07
CA GLN A 166 -11.42 10.05 -17.36
C GLN A 166 -10.89 9.00 -16.39
N ASN A 167 -11.78 8.27 -15.73
CA ASN A 167 -11.40 7.15 -14.87
C ASN A 167 -10.76 6.02 -15.69
N PHE A 168 -11.29 5.71 -16.89
CA PHE A 168 -10.68 4.70 -17.76
C PHE A 168 -9.19 4.98 -18.06
N GLN A 169 -8.87 6.24 -18.40
CA GLN A 169 -7.49 6.67 -18.67
C GLN A 169 -6.61 6.61 -17.42
N GLY A 170 -7.11 7.10 -16.29
CA GLY A 170 -6.38 7.06 -15.02
C GLY A 170 -6.07 5.64 -14.54
N VAL A 171 -7.02 4.72 -14.71
CA VAL A 171 -6.85 3.30 -14.39
C VAL A 171 -5.81 2.65 -15.31
N ALA A 172 -5.81 2.96 -16.61
CA ALA A 172 -4.80 2.43 -17.54
C ALA A 172 -3.38 2.79 -17.08
N VAL A 173 -3.15 4.07 -16.76
CA VAL A 173 -1.85 4.54 -16.23
C VAL A 173 -1.51 3.85 -14.92
N THR A 174 -2.49 3.67 -14.03
CA THR A 174 -2.28 3.02 -12.74
C THR A 174 -1.90 1.55 -12.88
N VAL A 175 -2.56 0.82 -13.80
CA VAL A 175 -2.23 -0.58 -14.13
C VAL A 175 -0.81 -0.70 -14.67
N ASP A 176 -0.41 0.19 -15.58
CA ASP A 176 0.96 0.20 -16.12
C ASP A 176 2.01 0.46 -15.04
N ILE A 177 1.73 1.40 -14.13
CA ILE A 177 2.60 1.66 -12.98
C ILE A 177 2.67 0.45 -12.05
N ALA A 178 1.53 -0.18 -11.72
CA ALA A 178 1.47 -1.35 -10.86
C ALA A 178 2.27 -2.52 -11.44
N ARG A 179 2.18 -2.75 -12.75
CA ARG A 179 3.02 -3.72 -13.47
C ARG A 179 4.50 -3.35 -13.40
N LYS A 180 4.84 -2.08 -13.58
CA LYS A 180 6.24 -1.61 -13.47
C LYS A 180 6.80 -1.80 -12.06
N LEU A 181 5.97 -1.61 -11.03
CA LEU A 181 6.28 -1.88 -9.63
C LEU A 181 6.20 -3.38 -9.28
N GLY A 182 5.77 -4.22 -10.23
CA GLY A 182 5.75 -5.67 -10.16
C GLY A 182 4.70 -6.23 -9.21
N VAL A 183 3.57 -5.53 -8.99
CA VAL A 183 2.53 -5.94 -8.03
C VAL A 183 2.11 -7.40 -8.26
N PRO A 184 2.09 -8.27 -7.24
CA PRO A 184 1.82 -9.69 -7.45
C PRO A 184 0.41 -9.97 -8.01
N LYS A 185 -0.60 -9.25 -7.51
CA LYS A 185 -1.97 -9.38 -8.00
C LYS A 185 -2.65 -8.02 -8.12
N ILE A 186 -3.21 -7.74 -9.29
CA ILE A 186 -4.09 -6.59 -9.52
C ILE A 186 -5.52 -7.12 -9.69
N LEU A 187 -6.47 -6.47 -9.02
CA LEU A 187 -7.90 -6.78 -9.09
C LEU A 187 -8.68 -5.50 -9.40
N LEU A 188 -9.55 -5.55 -10.40
CA LEU A 188 -10.42 -4.43 -10.75
C LEU A 188 -11.78 -4.55 -10.07
N VAL A 189 -12.34 -3.44 -9.61
CA VAL A 189 -13.72 -3.35 -9.12
C VAL A 189 -14.42 -2.19 -9.80
N ALA A 190 -15.37 -2.50 -10.69
CA ALA A 190 -16.27 -1.49 -11.22
C ALA A 190 -17.33 -1.20 -10.16
N ASN A 191 -17.44 0.04 -9.71
CA ASN A 191 -18.40 0.41 -8.67
C ASN A 191 -19.46 1.38 -9.19
N GLN A 192 -20.62 1.40 -8.52
CA GLN A 192 -21.77 2.26 -8.85
C GLN A 192 -22.27 2.05 -10.28
N VAL A 193 -22.23 0.81 -10.77
CA VAL A 193 -22.69 0.48 -12.12
C VAL A 193 -24.21 0.56 -12.19
N LEU A 194 -24.73 1.34 -13.12
CA LEU A 194 -26.18 1.49 -13.30
C LEU A 194 -26.80 0.18 -13.76
N SER A 195 -28.03 -0.10 -13.33
CA SER A 195 -28.78 -1.31 -13.70
C SER A 195 -29.08 -1.43 -15.19
N SER A 196 -28.87 -0.37 -15.97
CA SER A 196 -28.95 -0.40 -17.44
C SER A 196 -27.77 -1.10 -18.12
N PHE A 197 -26.70 -1.40 -17.38
CA PHE A 197 -25.55 -2.13 -17.89
C PHE A 197 -25.62 -3.60 -17.47
N GLU A 198 -25.34 -4.49 -18.42
CA GLU A 198 -25.19 -5.91 -18.15
C GLU A 198 -23.84 -6.19 -17.47
N THR A 199 -23.88 -6.87 -16.32
CA THR A 199 -22.71 -7.07 -15.45
C THR A 199 -21.57 -7.80 -16.17
N GLU A 200 -21.89 -8.87 -16.90
CA GLU A 200 -20.89 -9.67 -17.59
C GLU A 200 -20.29 -8.94 -18.81
N GLU A 201 -21.06 -8.12 -19.52
CA GLU A 201 -20.52 -7.30 -20.61
C GLU A 201 -19.50 -6.28 -20.09
N VAL A 202 -19.81 -5.62 -18.96
CA VAL A 202 -18.88 -4.70 -18.30
C VAL A 202 -17.62 -5.44 -17.87
N ARG A 203 -17.77 -6.62 -17.24
CA ARG A 203 -16.64 -7.45 -16.81
C ARG A 203 -15.72 -7.79 -17.98
N GLU A 204 -16.25 -8.40 -19.05
CA GLU A 204 -15.48 -8.80 -20.22
C GLU A 204 -14.75 -7.62 -20.87
N GLN A 205 -15.43 -6.47 -20.97
CA GLN A 205 -14.84 -5.26 -21.53
C GLN A 205 -13.66 -4.77 -20.69
N LEU A 206 -13.79 -4.74 -19.36
CA LEU A 206 -12.73 -4.30 -18.46
C LEU A 206 -11.53 -5.25 -18.48
N GLU A 207 -11.77 -6.55 -18.43
CA GLU A 207 -10.72 -7.56 -18.50
C GLU A 207 -9.97 -7.48 -19.83
N ARG A 208 -10.68 -7.29 -20.95
CA ARG A 208 -10.07 -7.10 -22.26
C ARG A 208 -9.27 -5.79 -22.36
N THR A 209 -9.76 -4.72 -21.74
CA THR A 209 -9.14 -3.39 -21.84
C THR A 209 -7.85 -3.33 -21.03
N TYR A 210 -7.86 -3.87 -19.81
CA TYR A 210 -6.74 -3.73 -18.88
C TYR A 210 -5.86 -4.97 -18.83
N GLY A 211 -6.35 -6.15 -19.22
CA GLY A 211 -5.63 -7.40 -19.06
C GLY A 211 -5.49 -7.85 -17.60
N GLU A 212 -6.36 -7.34 -16.71
CA GLU A 212 -6.40 -7.67 -15.29
C GLU A 212 -7.76 -8.25 -14.94
N SER A 213 -7.82 -9.18 -13.98
CA SER A 213 -9.08 -9.82 -13.56
C SER A 213 -9.98 -8.84 -12.82
N VAL A 214 -11.27 -8.87 -13.13
CA VAL A 214 -12.29 -8.09 -12.41
C VAL A 214 -12.77 -8.91 -11.21
N ALA A 215 -12.58 -8.38 -10.00
CA ALA A 215 -13.07 -9.03 -8.79
C ALA A 215 -14.60 -8.94 -8.68
N ALA A 216 -15.18 -7.78 -9.02
CA ALA A 216 -16.62 -7.57 -9.03
C ALA A 216 -17.04 -6.39 -9.92
N VAL A 217 -18.30 -6.43 -10.35
CA VAL A 217 -19.02 -5.32 -10.96
C VAL A 217 -20.18 -5.00 -10.02
N LEU A 218 -20.02 -3.96 -9.22
CA LEU A 218 -20.91 -3.61 -8.14
C LEU A 218 -22.01 -2.66 -8.63
N PRO A 219 -23.30 -3.02 -8.45
CA PRO A 219 -24.39 -2.16 -8.87
C PRO A 219 -24.46 -0.90 -8.00
N PHE A 220 -25.00 0.18 -8.57
CA PHE A 220 -25.46 1.32 -7.79
C PHE A 220 -26.58 0.89 -6.83
N ALA A 221 -26.43 1.22 -5.55
CA ALA A 221 -27.42 0.91 -4.50
C ALA A 221 -27.85 2.22 -3.82
N GLU A 222 -29.16 2.49 -3.82
CA GLU A 222 -29.74 3.68 -3.18
C GLU A 222 -29.53 3.63 -1.67
N GLU A 223 -29.61 2.45 -1.07
CA GLU A 223 -29.40 2.19 0.36
C GLU A 223 -27.99 2.60 0.81
N MET A 224 -26.98 2.49 -0.07
CA MET A 224 -25.63 2.95 0.23
C MET A 224 -25.59 4.48 0.33
N LEU A 225 -26.36 5.17 -0.50
CA LEU A 225 -26.49 6.63 -0.45
C LEU A 225 -27.29 7.07 0.78
N GLU A 226 -28.37 6.36 1.11
CA GLU A 226 -29.18 6.61 2.31
C GLU A 226 -28.36 6.40 3.59
N LEU A 227 -27.50 5.38 3.62
CA LEU A 227 -26.61 5.13 4.76
C LEU A 227 -25.65 6.30 5.00
N ALA A 228 -25.28 7.05 3.97
CA ALA A 228 -24.58 8.34 4.08
C ALA A 228 -23.37 8.34 5.03
N SER A 229 -22.53 7.29 4.96
CA SER A 229 -21.36 7.09 5.82
C SER A 229 -21.66 7.01 7.33
N SER A 230 -22.91 6.77 7.73
CA SER A 230 -23.33 6.63 9.13
C SER A 230 -23.05 5.26 9.75
N GLY A 231 -22.46 4.33 8.98
CA GLY A 231 -22.06 3.02 9.45
C GLY A 231 -21.49 2.15 8.34
N ILE A 232 -21.32 0.85 8.64
CA ILE A 232 -20.82 -0.16 7.70
C ILE A 232 -21.99 -0.87 7.02
N PHE A 233 -22.05 -0.79 5.69
CA PHE A 233 -23.17 -1.27 4.89
C PHE A 233 -23.47 -2.77 5.11
N CYS A 234 -22.47 -3.64 5.10
CA CYS A 234 -22.67 -5.08 5.24
C CYS A 234 -23.16 -5.51 6.63
N LEU A 235 -23.00 -4.66 7.65
CA LEU A 235 -23.58 -4.89 8.98
C LEU A 235 -25.04 -4.46 9.04
N GLN A 236 -25.39 -3.36 8.36
CA GLN A 236 -26.75 -2.83 8.30
C GLN A 236 -27.66 -3.64 7.36
N TYR A 237 -27.10 -4.12 6.25
CA TYR A 237 -27.81 -4.82 5.17
C TYR A 237 -27.15 -6.17 4.85
N PRO A 238 -27.19 -7.16 5.76
CA PRO A 238 -26.44 -8.42 5.63
C PRO A 238 -26.86 -9.31 4.46
N GLU A 239 -28.11 -9.21 4.00
CA GLU A 239 -28.69 -10.01 2.91
C GLU A 239 -28.79 -9.23 1.58
N HIS A 240 -28.21 -8.03 1.52
CA HIS A 240 -28.26 -7.22 0.31
C HIS A 240 -27.31 -7.76 -0.76
N PRO A 241 -27.66 -7.74 -2.07
CA PRO A 241 -26.79 -8.22 -3.16
C PRO A 241 -25.36 -7.68 -3.09
N LEU A 242 -25.21 -6.38 -2.83
CA LEU A 242 -23.91 -5.72 -2.67
C LEU A 242 -23.07 -6.32 -1.52
N THR A 243 -23.70 -6.74 -0.42
CA THR A 243 -23.03 -7.42 0.68
C THR A 243 -22.51 -8.79 0.29
N HIS A 244 -23.23 -9.52 -0.57
CA HIS A 244 -22.74 -10.79 -1.12
C HIS A 244 -21.51 -10.58 -2.01
N GLU A 245 -21.49 -9.53 -2.82
CA GLU A 245 -20.32 -9.16 -3.63
C GLU A 245 -19.11 -8.79 -2.77
N PHE A 246 -19.30 -8.03 -1.67
CA PHE A 246 -18.22 -7.74 -0.72
C PHE A 246 -17.63 -9.01 -0.11
N ARG A 247 -18.47 -9.97 0.27
CA ARG A 247 -18.00 -11.29 0.76
C ARG A 247 -17.25 -12.06 -0.32
N ALA A 248 -17.71 -12.02 -1.57
CA ALA A 248 -17.04 -12.69 -2.68
C ALA A 248 -15.65 -12.08 -2.96
N ILE A 249 -15.51 -10.76 -2.97
CA ILE A 249 -14.20 -10.09 -3.09
C ILE A 249 -13.31 -10.45 -1.90
N ALA A 250 -13.84 -10.43 -0.67
CA ALA A 250 -13.10 -10.81 0.52
C ALA A 250 -12.55 -12.24 0.44
N GLN A 251 -13.35 -13.19 -0.04
CA GLN A 251 -12.92 -14.58 -0.27
C GLN A 251 -11.82 -14.68 -1.33
N GLN A 252 -11.94 -13.94 -2.44
CA GLN A 252 -10.91 -13.89 -3.48
C GLN A 252 -9.58 -13.37 -2.89
N ILE A 253 -9.61 -12.29 -2.10
CA ILE A 253 -8.43 -11.74 -1.44
C ILE A 253 -7.81 -12.79 -0.51
N LEU A 254 -8.61 -13.47 0.31
CA LEU A 254 -8.12 -14.48 1.26
C LEU A 254 -7.54 -15.72 0.58
N ALA A 255 -8.11 -16.14 -0.56
CA ALA A 255 -7.66 -17.31 -1.32
C ALA A 255 -6.28 -17.14 -1.98
N LEU A 256 -5.80 -15.90 -2.16
CA LEU A 256 -4.46 -15.65 -2.70
C LEU A 256 -3.39 -16.16 -1.72
N GLU A 257 -2.26 -16.65 -2.23
CA GLU A 257 -1.18 -17.13 -1.38
C GLU A 257 -0.58 -15.98 -0.54
N SER A 258 -0.30 -16.26 0.73
CA SER A 258 0.38 -15.32 1.63
C SER A 258 1.90 -15.41 1.44
N ARG A 259 2.62 -14.30 1.62
CA ARG A 259 4.09 -14.32 1.58
C ARG A 259 4.67 -15.25 2.64
N GLU A 260 5.62 -16.09 2.22
CA GLU A 260 6.52 -16.81 3.14
C GLU A 260 7.38 -15.81 3.93
N GLN A 261 7.52 -16.04 5.24
CA GLN A 261 8.46 -15.32 6.08
C GLN A 261 9.84 -15.95 5.94
N VAL A 262 10.84 -15.15 5.55
CA VAL A 262 12.22 -15.44 5.95
C VAL A 262 12.48 -14.67 7.23
N THR A 263 12.68 -15.39 8.33
CA THR A 263 12.96 -14.85 9.65
C THR A 263 14.29 -14.09 9.65
N ALA A 264 14.25 -12.77 9.48
CA ALA A 264 15.38 -11.93 9.81
C ALA A 264 15.26 -11.50 11.28
N ALA A 265 16.16 -12.02 12.13
CA ALA A 265 16.31 -11.55 13.49
C ALA A 265 16.55 -10.02 13.49
N THR A 266 15.79 -9.31 14.30
CA THR A 266 15.94 -7.86 14.50
C THR A 266 16.96 -7.63 15.61
N GLN A 267 18.21 -7.34 15.27
CA GLN A 267 19.16 -6.66 16.15
C GLN A 267 20.01 -5.67 15.37
N GLN A 268 20.45 -4.62 16.07
CA GLN A 268 21.10 -3.42 15.54
C GLN A 268 22.32 -3.76 14.68
N ALA A 269 22.21 -3.56 13.37
CA ALA A 269 23.34 -3.60 12.45
C ALA A 269 24.20 -2.34 12.63
N THR A 270 25.51 -2.49 12.72
CA THR A 270 26.47 -1.39 12.69
C THR A 270 26.51 -0.79 11.30
N THR A 271 25.95 0.42 11.16
CA THR A 271 25.97 1.20 9.92
C THR A 271 27.39 1.67 9.61
N ARG A 272 27.90 1.38 8.40
CA ARG A 272 29.09 2.07 7.86
C ARG A 272 28.67 3.46 7.32
N GLU A 273 29.56 4.44 7.43
CA GLU A 273 29.31 5.88 7.18
C GLU A 273 28.62 6.19 5.83
N PRO A 274 27.79 7.25 5.77
CA PRO A 274 27.00 7.59 4.59
C PRO A 274 27.88 8.07 3.42
N GLN A 275 27.76 7.39 2.29
CA GLN A 275 28.21 7.85 0.97
C GLN A 275 27.25 8.94 0.42
N PRO A 276 27.70 9.80 -0.52
CA PRO A 276 27.00 11.02 -0.88
C PRO A 276 25.55 10.76 -1.31
N THR A 277 24.62 11.49 -0.69
CA THR A 277 23.17 11.31 -0.80
C THR A 277 22.66 11.79 -2.15
N ILE A 278 22.21 10.86 -2.99
CA ILE A 278 21.43 11.17 -4.19
C ILE A 278 19.95 11.19 -3.77
N ASP A 279 19.28 12.33 -4.02
CA ASP A 279 17.86 12.56 -3.70
C ASP A 279 16.95 11.74 -4.63
N LEU A 280 16.64 10.51 -4.22
CA LEU A 280 15.81 9.55 -4.96
C LEU A 280 14.42 9.39 -4.34
N ASN A 281 13.41 9.20 -5.17
CA ASN A 281 12.03 8.91 -4.77
C ASN A 281 11.42 7.74 -5.58
N MET A 282 10.17 7.38 -5.30
CA MET A 282 9.49 6.29 -6.01
C MET A 282 9.30 6.51 -7.51
N PHE A 283 9.24 7.76 -7.97
CA PHE A 283 9.18 8.04 -9.41
C PHE A 283 10.52 7.72 -10.08
N ASP A 284 11.65 7.94 -9.41
CA ASP A 284 12.96 7.59 -9.94
C ASP A 284 13.09 6.07 -10.13
N VAL A 285 12.51 5.27 -9.23
CA VAL A 285 12.45 3.79 -9.37
C VAL A 285 11.73 3.38 -10.66
N LEU A 286 10.69 4.11 -11.09
CA LEU A 286 9.95 3.81 -12.33
C LEU A 286 10.78 4.05 -13.60
N THR A 287 11.83 4.88 -13.52
CA THR A 287 12.72 5.18 -14.65
C THR A 287 13.89 4.20 -14.78
N LEU A 288 14.09 3.33 -13.77
CA LEU A 288 15.13 2.31 -13.80
C LEU A 288 14.91 1.27 -14.92
N PRO A 289 15.99 0.77 -15.55
CA PRO A 289 15.95 -0.41 -16.40
C PRO A 289 15.23 -1.58 -15.71
N GLU A 290 14.51 -2.39 -16.47
CA GLU A 290 13.63 -3.44 -15.92
C GLU A 290 14.34 -4.37 -14.92
N ALA A 291 15.55 -4.83 -15.26
CA ALA A 291 16.34 -5.70 -14.39
C ALA A 291 16.69 -5.03 -13.04
N GLN A 292 17.09 -3.76 -13.07
CA GLN A 292 17.38 -2.97 -11.87
C GLN A 292 16.11 -2.72 -11.04
N ARG A 293 15.02 -2.33 -11.70
CA ARG A 293 13.72 -2.06 -11.07
C ARG A 293 13.17 -3.29 -10.36
N ARG A 294 13.27 -4.48 -10.97
CA ARG A 294 12.85 -5.75 -10.33
C ARG A 294 13.61 -6.02 -9.02
N VAL A 295 14.92 -5.75 -8.99
CA VAL A 295 15.74 -5.88 -7.78
C VAL A 295 15.31 -4.89 -6.70
N VAL A 296 15.15 -3.61 -7.05
CA VAL A 296 14.71 -2.58 -6.11
C VAL A 296 13.32 -2.89 -5.54
N ASN A 297 12.35 -3.26 -6.38
CA ASN A 297 11.00 -3.61 -5.93
C ASN A 297 11.01 -4.83 -4.97
N CYS A 298 11.85 -5.84 -5.25
CA CYS A 298 12.03 -6.98 -4.36
C CYS A 298 12.54 -6.56 -2.98
N ILE A 299 13.54 -5.68 -2.95
CA ILE A 299 14.13 -5.16 -1.71
C ILE A 299 13.12 -4.28 -0.96
N ILE A 300 12.38 -3.40 -1.64
CA ILE A 300 11.33 -2.54 -1.03
C ILE A 300 10.31 -3.38 -0.28
N ARG A 301 9.79 -4.43 -0.92
CA ARG A 301 8.77 -5.32 -0.33
C ARG A 301 9.24 -6.08 0.89
N ARG A 302 10.51 -6.47 0.91
CA ARG A 302 11.12 -7.20 2.04
C ARG A 302 11.66 -6.25 3.11
N GLY A 303 11.91 -4.99 2.77
CA GLY A 303 12.61 -3.99 3.59
C GLY A 303 14.10 -4.22 3.71
N LYS A 304 14.55 -5.47 3.75
CA LYS A 304 15.95 -5.88 3.61
C LYS A 304 16.02 -7.28 3.03
N ALA A 305 17.06 -7.59 2.26
CA ALA A 305 17.26 -8.91 1.67
C ALA A 305 18.74 -9.18 1.41
N THR A 306 19.14 -10.43 1.53
CA THR A 306 20.44 -10.97 1.09
C THR A 306 20.42 -11.21 -0.43
N LEU A 307 21.60 -11.38 -1.04
CA LEU A 307 21.72 -11.71 -2.46
C LEU A 307 20.92 -12.98 -2.81
N SER A 308 20.97 -14.00 -1.95
CA SER A 308 20.29 -15.28 -2.16
C SER A 308 18.76 -15.17 -2.08
N GLU A 309 18.24 -14.35 -1.16
CA GLU A 309 16.80 -14.09 -1.08
C GLU A 309 16.29 -13.32 -2.30
N ILE A 310 17.08 -12.36 -2.82
CA ILE A 310 16.77 -11.62 -4.05
C ILE A 310 16.77 -12.58 -5.24
N ALA A 311 17.82 -13.41 -5.36
CA ALA A 311 17.95 -14.44 -6.40
C ALA A 311 16.75 -15.38 -6.43
N THR A 312 16.39 -15.94 -5.28
CA THR A 312 15.24 -16.81 -5.12
C THR A 312 13.94 -16.12 -5.52
N SER A 313 13.74 -14.88 -5.07
CA SER A 313 12.50 -14.13 -5.32
C SER A 313 12.33 -13.68 -6.77
N ILE A 314 13.43 -13.40 -7.47
CA ILE A 314 13.41 -12.92 -8.86
C ILE A 314 13.54 -14.08 -9.86
N GLY A 315 14.02 -15.24 -9.41
CA GLY A 315 14.30 -16.40 -10.25
C GLY A 315 15.52 -16.16 -11.15
N GLN A 316 16.56 -15.50 -10.63
CA GLN A 316 17.79 -15.19 -11.36
C GLN A 316 19.03 -15.62 -10.58
N ASP A 317 20.10 -15.95 -11.30
CA ASP A 317 21.37 -16.37 -10.72
C ASP A 317 22.06 -15.23 -9.96
N GLU A 318 22.68 -15.54 -8.83
CA GLU A 318 23.41 -14.58 -7.98
C GLU A 318 24.52 -13.85 -8.76
N ALA A 319 25.18 -14.51 -9.72
CA ALA A 319 26.23 -13.92 -10.54
C ALA A 319 25.71 -12.83 -11.50
N ILE A 320 24.43 -12.90 -11.90
CA ILE A 320 23.77 -11.87 -12.72
C ILE A 320 23.33 -10.70 -11.84
N LEU A 321 22.83 -11.00 -10.64
CA LEU A 321 22.30 -9.99 -9.72
C LEU A 321 23.38 -9.19 -9.01
N TYR A 322 24.53 -9.80 -8.72
CA TYR A 322 25.65 -9.15 -8.04
C TYR A 322 26.11 -7.83 -8.72
N PRO A 323 26.40 -7.78 -10.04
CA PRO A 323 26.77 -6.52 -10.69
C PRO A 323 25.61 -5.50 -10.73
N ILE A 324 24.36 -5.97 -10.87
CA ILE A 324 23.17 -5.10 -10.83
C ILE A 324 23.05 -4.42 -9.47
N LEU A 325 23.24 -5.17 -8.38
CA LEU A 325 23.24 -4.63 -7.02
C LEU A 325 24.38 -3.65 -6.79
N GLY A 326 25.58 -3.93 -7.32
CA GLY A 326 26.70 -2.99 -7.31
C GLY A 326 26.32 -1.64 -7.94
N THR A 327 25.72 -1.67 -9.15
CA THR A 327 25.23 -0.46 -9.82
C THR A 327 24.14 0.26 -9.02
N LEU A 328 23.19 -0.47 -8.43
CA LEU A 328 22.12 0.13 -7.62
C LEU A 328 22.64 0.79 -6.33
N VAL A 329 23.70 0.24 -5.74
CA VAL A 329 24.38 0.83 -4.58
C VAL A 329 25.13 2.10 -5.00
N GLU A 330 25.84 2.08 -6.12
CA GLU A 330 26.51 3.27 -6.67
C GLU A 330 25.52 4.39 -7.03
N GLN A 331 24.36 4.02 -7.57
CA GLN A 331 23.28 4.96 -7.90
C GLN A 331 22.52 5.46 -6.66
N GLY A 332 22.69 4.84 -5.49
CA GLY A 332 22.08 5.25 -4.23
C GLY A 332 20.68 4.70 -3.93
N PHE A 333 20.10 3.85 -4.80
CA PHE A 333 18.78 3.23 -4.57
C PHE A 333 18.81 2.16 -3.48
N VAL A 334 19.98 1.58 -3.22
CA VAL A 334 20.19 0.47 -2.28
C VAL A 334 21.40 0.77 -1.40
N GLN A 335 21.30 0.44 -0.12
CA GLN A 335 22.43 0.45 0.80
C GLN A 335 22.79 -0.97 1.25
N THR A 336 24.08 -1.17 1.51
CA THR A 336 24.59 -2.41 2.08
C THR A 336 24.62 -2.32 3.61
N LEU A 337 24.29 -3.44 4.25
CA LEU A 337 24.35 -3.66 5.68
C LEU A 337 25.10 -4.96 5.92
N GLU A 338 26.00 -4.97 6.89
CA GLU A 338 26.68 -6.20 7.31
C GLU A 338 26.10 -6.64 8.65
N ASN A 339 25.53 -7.84 8.70
CA ASN A 339 24.96 -8.41 9.90
C ASN A 339 25.46 -9.86 10.09
N GLU A 340 26.13 -10.13 11.20
CA GLU A 340 26.71 -11.45 11.53
C GLU A 340 27.58 -12.06 10.40
N GLY A 341 28.28 -11.23 9.63
CA GLY A 341 29.13 -11.67 8.51
C GLY A 341 28.38 -11.95 7.20
N GLN A 342 27.07 -11.69 7.15
CA GLN A 342 26.26 -11.77 5.93
C GLN A 342 25.92 -10.38 5.39
N LEU A 343 26.14 -10.18 4.10
CA LEU A 343 25.80 -8.95 3.40
C LEU A 343 24.29 -8.89 3.11
N GLN A 344 23.64 -7.84 3.58
CA GLN A 344 22.24 -7.53 3.32
C GLN A 344 22.11 -6.22 2.55
N TYR A 345 21.05 -6.09 1.79
CA TYR A 345 20.69 -4.92 1.00
C TYR A 345 19.37 -4.36 1.51
N ARG A 346 19.29 -3.04 1.69
CA ARG A 346 18.06 -2.33 2.07
C ARG A 346 17.77 -1.20 1.07
N PRO A 347 16.50 -0.81 0.85
CA PRO A 347 16.18 0.29 -0.04
C PRO A 347 16.58 1.60 0.63
N TYR A 348 17.11 2.55 -0.13
CA TYR A 348 17.49 3.86 0.38
C TYR A 348 17.02 4.97 -0.57
N MET A 349 16.40 5.99 -0.01
CA MET A 349 15.82 7.12 -0.74
C MET A 349 15.90 8.36 0.16
N SER A 350 16.59 9.42 -0.28
CA SER A 350 16.63 10.69 0.46
C SER A 350 15.65 11.72 -0.10
N VAL A 351 15.08 12.53 0.80
CA VAL A 351 14.12 13.58 0.45
C VAL A 351 14.82 14.75 -0.22
N LYS A 352 14.33 15.15 -1.41
CA LYS A 352 14.77 16.36 -2.12
C LYS A 352 14.74 17.58 -1.20
N GLN A 353 15.89 18.19 -0.94
CA GLN A 353 15.91 19.59 -0.51
C GLN A 353 15.40 20.43 -1.68
N LYS A 354 14.26 21.13 -1.52
CA LYS A 354 13.62 21.95 -2.55
C LYS A 354 14.62 22.79 -3.35
N ARG A 355 14.97 22.32 -4.55
CA ARG A 355 15.32 23.18 -5.70
C ARG A 355 14.15 23.16 -6.67
N LYS A 356 13.86 24.33 -7.25
CA LYS A 356 12.74 24.61 -8.17
C LYS A 356 12.48 23.44 -9.13
N SER A 357 11.27 22.88 -9.05
CA SER A 357 10.55 22.07 -10.04
C SER A 357 11.39 21.25 -11.03
N SER A 358 11.45 19.93 -10.82
CA SER A 358 11.84 18.95 -11.86
C SER A 358 10.68 18.75 -12.87
N PRO A 359 10.95 18.34 -14.12
CA PRO A 359 10.00 18.41 -15.23
C PRO A 359 8.88 17.37 -15.13
N ASN A 360 7.77 17.65 -15.80
CA ASN A 360 6.54 16.86 -15.85
C ASN A 360 6.80 15.36 -16.09
N LEU A 361 6.23 14.52 -15.21
CA LEU A 361 6.20 13.05 -15.27
C LEU A 361 5.87 12.50 -16.68
N TRP A 362 5.05 13.22 -17.44
CA TRP A 362 4.64 12.87 -18.80
C TRP A 362 5.82 12.75 -19.79
N GLN A 363 6.87 13.57 -19.64
CA GLN A 363 8.04 13.51 -20.52
C GLN A 363 8.91 12.26 -20.31
N ALA A 364 8.79 11.57 -19.17
CA ALA A 364 9.55 10.35 -18.90
C ALA A 364 8.81 9.07 -19.31
N LEU A 365 7.49 9.15 -19.55
CA LEU A 365 6.66 8.04 -19.99
C LEU A 365 6.45 8.05 -21.51
N ASP A 366 6.58 9.21 -22.15
CA ASP A 366 6.64 9.36 -23.61
C ASP A 366 8.08 9.11 -24.12
N GLY A 367 8.54 7.86 -24.04
CA GLY A 367 9.77 7.44 -24.74
C GLY A 367 9.44 7.08 -26.20
N GLU A 368 10.17 7.68 -27.14
CA GLU A 368 10.12 7.42 -28.60
C GLU A 368 10.12 5.94 -29.01
#